data_AF-A0A7J7KFP3-F1
#
_entry.id   AF-A0A7J7KFP3-F1
#
_cell.length_a   1.000
_cell.length_b   1.000
_cell.length_c   1.000
_cell.angle_alpha   90.00
_cell.angle_beta   90.00
_cell.angle_gamma   90.00
#
_symmetry.space_group_name_H-M   'P 1'
#
loop_
_entity.id
_entity.type
_entity.pdbx_description
1 polymer ?
#
loop_
_entity_poly.entity_id
_entity_poly.type
_entity_poly.pdbx_seq_one_letter_code
_entity_poly.pdbx_strand_id
1 'polypeptide(L)'
;MYKLLAVLLFVAVAYGRKYYFNHQPLSDDLITHINNLHKQGHTTWVAGKNFEKHGMTTAGLKRMCGVLDDPNGFKLPFREPHVITEGDIPDEFDARKQWPKCKSISTIRDQGNCGSCWAFGAVESMSDRICISSDGAMQPSISAEDLLSCCWSCGMGCNGVYQHETGGELGGHAIRILGWGTENDTPYWLVANSWNNDWGASGYFKILRGQDECGIESSIAAGLPK
;
A
#
# COMPACT_ATOMS: atom_id res chain seq x y z
N MET A 1 -19.88 -46.06 20.28
CA MET A 1 -18.97 -45.95 21.43
C MET A 1 -17.98 -44.81 21.11
N TYR A 2 -18.38 -43.53 21.12
CA TYR A 2 -18.57 -42.59 22.26
C TYR A 2 -17.26 -42.34 23.01
N LYS A 3 -16.69 -41.12 23.08
CA LYS A 3 -17.20 -39.81 23.59
C LYS A 3 -16.16 -38.70 23.21
N LEU A 4 -16.41 -37.39 23.12
CA LEU A 4 -17.46 -36.50 23.63
C LEU A 4 -17.43 -35.11 22.91
N LEU A 5 -18.62 -34.52 22.77
CA LEU A 5 -19.04 -33.10 22.76
C LEU A 5 -18.06 -31.93 22.48
N ALA A 6 -18.49 -31.06 21.56
CA ALA A 6 -18.70 -29.64 21.88
C ALA A 6 -19.82 -29.04 20.98
N VAL A 7 -21.06 -29.07 21.48
CA VAL A 7 -22.07 -28.06 21.14
C VAL A 7 -21.84 -26.93 22.13
N LEU A 8 -21.38 -25.78 21.67
CA LEU A 8 -21.65 -24.51 22.32
C LEU A 8 -22.01 -23.50 21.25
N LEU A 9 -23.29 -23.11 21.32
CA LEU A 9 -23.78 -21.84 20.84
C LEU A 9 -22.79 -20.73 21.20
N PHE A 10 -22.25 -20.08 20.18
CA PHE A 10 -22.22 -18.63 20.20
C PHE A 10 -22.91 -18.16 18.94
N VAL A 11 -24.01 -17.44 19.14
CA VAL A 11 -24.49 -16.44 18.20
C VAL A 11 -23.25 -15.61 17.85
N ALA A 12 -22.71 -15.81 16.65
CA ALA A 12 -21.71 -14.91 16.12
C ALA A 12 -22.44 -13.60 15.79
N VAL A 13 -22.68 -12.79 16.83
CA VAL A 13 -22.73 -11.36 16.61
C VAL A 13 -21.31 -11.00 16.25
N ALA A 14 -21.04 -10.96 14.94
CA ALA A 14 -19.84 -10.36 14.40
C ALA A 14 -19.93 -8.86 14.70
N TYR A 15 -19.71 -8.49 15.96
CA TYR A 15 -19.16 -7.18 16.25
C TYR A 15 -17.78 -7.21 15.62
N GLY A 16 -17.65 -6.59 14.45
CA GLY A 16 -16.35 -6.13 13.98
C GLY A 16 -15.74 -5.35 15.14
N ARG A 17 -14.86 -5.99 15.90
CA ARG A 17 -14.10 -5.31 16.93
C ARG A 17 -13.19 -4.35 16.18
N LYS A 18 -13.63 -3.10 16.04
CA LYS A 18 -12.71 -1.98 15.95
C LYS A 18 -11.87 -2.03 17.23
N TYR A 19 -10.75 -2.75 17.17
CA TYR A 19 -9.74 -2.69 18.21
C TYR A 19 -9.15 -1.29 18.15
N TYR A 20 -9.64 -0.40 19.00
CA TYR A 20 -8.98 0.86 19.28
C TYR A 20 -7.62 0.51 19.90
N PHE A 21 -6.56 0.65 19.12
CA PHE A 21 -5.20 0.37 19.57
C PHE A 21 -4.82 1.38 20.66
N ASN A 22 -4.72 0.91 21.91
CA ASN A 22 -4.15 1.68 23.02
C ASN A 22 -2.60 1.71 23.01
N HIS A 23 -1.97 1.28 21.92
CA HIS A 23 -0.52 1.28 21.79
C HIS A 23 -0.06 2.47 20.95
N GLN A 24 0.98 3.16 21.40
CA GLN A 24 1.58 4.24 20.64
C GLN A 24 2.14 3.71 19.31
N PRO A 25 1.97 4.44 18.19
CA PRO A 25 2.63 4.09 16.94
C PRO A 25 4.14 3.91 17.14
N LEU A 26 4.71 2.91 16.47
CA LEU A 26 6.14 2.58 16.51
C LEU A 26 6.68 2.11 17.88
N SER A 27 5.83 1.80 18.87
CA SER A 27 6.29 1.31 20.18
C SER A 27 6.69 -0.17 20.17
N ASP A 28 7.62 -0.53 21.06
CA ASP A 28 8.04 -1.93 21.29
C ASP A 28 6.86 -2.79 21.78
N ASP A 29 5.92 -2.20 22.52
CA ASP A 29 4.70 -2.86 22.96
C ASP A 29 3.79 -3.23 21.77
N LEU A 30 3.63 -2.32 20.80
CA LEU A 30 2.85 -2.60 19.59
C LEU A 30 3.49 -3.73 18.77
N ILE A 31 4.80 -3.68 18.60
CA ILE A 31 5.57 -4.74 17.90
C ILE A 31 5.39 -6.08 18.60
N THR A 32 5.54 -6.10 19.93
CA THR A 32 5.39 -7.31 20.75
C THR A 32 3.98 -7.86 20.64
N HIS A 33 2.97 -7.00 20.71
CA HIS A 33 1.57 -7.38 20.57
C HIS A 33 1.28 -8.04 19.21
N ILE A 34 1.69 -7.42 18.12
CA ILE A 34 1.49 -7.95 16.76
C ILE A 34 2.21 -9.29 16.60
N ASN A 35 3.46 -9.40 17.06
CA ASN A 35 4.22 -10.63 16.96
C ASN A 35 3.64 -11.77 17.82
N ASN A 36 2.95 -11.45 18.92
CA ASN A 36 2.21 -12.45 19.69
C ASN A 36 0.96 -12.93 18.96
N LEU A 37 0.22 -12.04 18.29
CA LEU A 37 -0.89 -12.43 17.41
C LEU A 37 -0.42 -13.32 16.27
N HIS A 38 0.72 -13.02 15.67
CA HIS A 38 1.33 -13.85 14.64
C HIS A 38 1.64 -15.26 15.15
N LYS A 39 2.29 -15.39 16.32
CA LYS A 39 2.59 -16.69 16.96
C LYS A 39 1.33 -17.51 17.27
N GLN A 40 0.20 -16.84 17.49
CA GLN A 40 -1.10 -17.48 17.72
C GLN A 40 -1.84 -17.84 16.42
N GLY A 41 -1.27 -17.52 15.25
CA GLY A 41 -1.90 -17.75 13.96
C GLY A 41 -3.01 -16.75 13.61
N HIS A 42 -3.10 -15.61 14.31
CA HIS A 42 -4.09 -14.57 14.05
C HIS A 42 -3.68 -13.57 12.95
N THR A 43 -2.39 -13.51 12.61
CA THR A 43 -1.87 -12.67 11.52
C THR A 43 -0.83 -13.44 10.70
N THR A 44 -0.66 -13.05 9.44
CA THR A 44 0.27 -13.67 8.49
C THR A 44 1.61 -12.93 8.39
N TRP A 45 1.79 -11.85 9.14
CA TRP A 45 2.94 -10.96 9.06
C TRP A 45 3.53 -10.68 10.45
N VAL A 46 4.80 -10.26 10.46
CA VAL A 46 5.56 -9.89 11.66
C VAL A 46 5.88 -8.39 11.66
N ALA A 47 5.87 -7.80 12.85
CA ALA A 47 6.24 -6.40 13.05
C ALA A 47 7.72 -6.28 13.43
N GLY A 48 8.35 -5.20 12.97
CA GLY A 48 9.72 -4.83 13.28
C GLY A 48 9.94 -3.33 13.25
N LYS A 49 11.12 -2.89 13.69
CA LYS A 49 11.47 -1.47 13.78
C LYS A 49 12.03 -0.98 12.44
N ASN A 50 11.25 -0.16 11.75
CA ASN A 50 11.65 0.39 10.44
C ASN A 50 12.25 1.81 10.51
N PHE A 51 12.03 2.54 11.61
CA PHE A 51 12.33 3.98 11.66
C PHE A 51 13.31 4.42 12.75
N GLU A 52 13.94 3.46 13.45
CA GLU A 52 14.84 3.78 14.59
C GLU A 52 16.05 4.63 14.20
N LYS A 53 16.63 4.38 13.02
CA LYS A 53 17.85 5.08 12.58
C LYS A 53 17.62 6.58 12.33
N HIS A 54 16.38 6.99 12.09
CA HIS A 54 16.03 8.32 11.60
C HIS A 54 15.30 9.18 12.64
N GLY A 55 15.09 8.68 13.86
CA GLY A 55 14.40 9.43 14.92
C GLY A 55 12.97 9.83 14.56
N MET A 56 12.24 8.97 13.83
CA MET A 56 10.90 9.26 13.34
C MET A 56 9.92 9.48 14.48
N THR A 57 9.16 10.57 14.40
CA THR A 57 8.06 10.88 15.33
C THR A 57 6.73 10.45 14.74
N THR A 58 5.69 10.30 15.57
CA THR A 58 4.31 10.07 15.08
C THR A 58 3.85 11.19 14.14
N ALA A 59 4.25 12.44 14.38
CA ALA A 59 3.95 13.56 13.50
C ALA A 59 4.66 13.44 12.14
N GLY A 60 5.93 13.00 12.15
CA GLY A 60 6.66 12.67 10.93
C GLY A 60 6.01 11.52 10.16
N LEU A 61 5.59 10.46 10.85
CA LEU A 61 4.89 9.33 10.23
C LEU A 61 3.57 9.76 9.57
N LYS A 62 2.76 10.56 10.26
CA LYS A 62 1.54 11.15 9.68
C LYS A 62 1.84 12.00 8.46
N ARG A 63 2.92 12.78 8.48
CA ARG A 63 3.33 13.60 7.33
C ARG A 63 3.72 12.77 6.11
N MET A 64 4.13 11.52 6.28
CA MET A 64 4.41 10.63 5.14
C MET A 64 3.13 10.08 4.48
N CYS A 65 1.97 10.14 5.15
CA CYS A 65 0.67 9.77 4.62
C CYS A 65 -0.06 10.99 4.03
N GLY A 66 0.28 11.34 2.78
CA GLY A 66 -0.10 12.60 2.16
C GLY A 66 -1.32 12.58 1.24
N VAL A 67 -2.11 11.51 1.21
CA VAL A 67 -3.34 11.48 0.38
C VAL A 67 -4.46 12.22 1.10
N LEU A 68 -5.11 13.11 0.35
CA LEU A 68 -6.29 13.84 0.79
C LEU A 68 -7.50 13.44 -0.03
N ASP A 69 -8.68 13.52 0.58
CA ASP A 69 -9.93 13.48 -0.16
C ASP A 69 -10.03 14.71 -1.07
N ASP A 70 -10.52 14.52 -2.29
CA ASP A 70 -10.84 15.63 -3.16
C ASP A 70 -12.12 16.32 -2.65
N PRO A 71 -12.07 17.60 -2.26
CA PRO A 71 -13.24 18.33 -1.76
C PRO A 71 -14.36 18.44 -2.80
N ASN A 72 -14.05 18.32 -4.09
CA ASN A 72 -15.03 18.36 -5.18
C ASN A 72 -15.50 16.96 -5.61
N GLY A 73 -14.92 15.90 -5.02
CA GLY A 73 -15.26 14.52 -5.33
C GLY A 73 -15.03 14.15 -6.80
N PHE A 74 -14.02 14.72 -7.46
CA PHE A 74 -13.70 14.38 -8.84
C PHE A 74 -13.41 12.89 -8.96
N LYS A 75 -14.01 12.27 -9.97
CA LYS A 75 -13.79 10.87 -10.32
C LYS A 75 -13.33 10.81 -11.76
N LEU A 76 -12.25 10.06 -11.98
CA LEU A 76 -11.82 9.70 -13.32
C LEU A 76 -12.90 8.84 -13.99
N PRO A 77 -13.00 8.86 -15.33
CA PRO A 77 -13.86 7.93 -16.06
C PRO A 77 -13.58 6.50 -15.63
N PHE A 78 -14.63 5.78 -15.24
CA PHE A 78 -14.49 4.37 -14.90
C PHE A 78 -14.06 3.60 -16.15
N ARG A 79 -12.97 2.84 -16.03
CA ARG A 79 -12.57 1.91 -17.07
C ARG A 79 -13.20 0.57 -16.73
N GLU A 80 -14.15 0.14 -17.58
CA GLU A 80 -14.77 -1.17 -17.44
C GLU A 80 -13.69 -2.26 -17.35
N PRO A 81 -13.80 -3.16 -16.36
CA PRO A 81 -12.91 -4.30 -16.25
C PRO A 81 -12.98 -5.13 -17.52
N HIS A 82 -11.83 -5.68 -17.93
CA HIS A 82 -11.83 -6.70 -18.97
C HIS A 82 -12.61 -7.92 -18.47
N VAL A 83 -13.40 -8.55 -19.34
CA VAL A 83 -13.99 -9.86 -19.04
C VAL A 83 -12.84 -10.84 -18.91
N ILE A 84 -12.60 -11.30 -17.69
CA ILE A 84 -11.55 -12.26 -17.36
C ILE A 84 -12.18 -13.65 -17.38
N THR A 85 -11.68 -14.51 -18.26
CA THR A 85 -11.99 -15.94 -18.28
C THR A 85 -10.90 -16.73 -17.56
N GLU A 86 -11.23 -17.97 -17.18
CA GLU A 86 -10.29 -18.86 -16.50
C GLU A 86 -9.06 -19.10 -17.38
N GLY A 87 -7.87 -18.72 -16.87
CA GLY A 87 -6.61 -18.80 -17.61
C GLY A 87 -6.12 -17.48 -18.23
N ASP A 88 -6.93 -16.41 -18.24
CA ASP A 88 -6.50 -15.10 -18.78
C ASP A 88 -5.47 -14.39 -17.89
N ILE A 89 -5.48 -14.71 -16.59
CA ILE A 89 -4.63 -14.09 -15.57
C ILE A 89 -3.92 -15.20 -14.79
N PRO A 90 -2.58 -15.13 -14.60
CA PRO A 90 -1.85 -16.12 -13.83
C PRO A 90 -2.14 -16.04 -12.33
N ASP A 91 -1.99 -17.16 -11.62
CA ASP A 91 -2.15 -17.24 -10.16
C ASP A 91 -1.20 -16.30 -9.41
N GLU A 92 0.00 -16.10 -9.96
CA GLU A 92 1.01 -15.17 -9.47
C GLU A 92 1.53 -14.28 -10.59
N PHE A 93 1.77 -13.01 -10.25
CA PHE A 93 2.33 -12.04 -11.18
C PHE A 93 3.28 -11.10 -10.47
N ASP A 94 4.39 -10.79 -11.15
CA ASP A 94 5.36 -9.80 -10.72
C ASP A 94 5.84 -9.01 -11.95
N ALA A 95 5.45 -7.74 -12.03
CA ALA A 95 5.79 -6.87 -13.15
C ALA A 95 7.31 -6.78 -13.40
N ARG A 96 8.13 -6.94 -12.34
CA ARG A 96 9.60 -6.92 -12.45
C ARG A 96 10.13 -8.12 -13.23
N LYS A 97 9.45 -9.27 -13.11
CA LYS A 97 9.77 -10.49 -13.86
C LYS A 97 9.21 -10.44 -15.28
N GLN A 98 8.01 -9.87 -15.44
CA GLN A 98 7.36 -9.76 -16.75
C GLN A 98 8.08 -8.79 -17.69
N TRP A 99 8.57 -7.66 -17.16
CA TRP A 99 9.25 -6.62 -17.95
C TRP A 99 10.64 -6.32 -17.39
N PRO A 100 11.60 -7.27 -17.47
CA PRO A 100 12.91 -7.14 -16.85
C PRO A 100 13.79 -6.05 -17.48
N LYS A 101 13.47 -5.62 -18.71
CA LYS A 101 14.12 -4.49 -19.38
C LYS A 101 13.81 -3.14 -18.71
N CYS A 102 12.68 -3.05 -18.00
CA CYS A 102 12.17 -1.82 -17.40
C CYS A 102 12.65 -1.66 -15.97
N LYS A 103 13.79 -0.99 -15.81
CA LYS A 103 14.45 -0.80 -14.50
C LYS A 103 13.60 -0.01 -13.51
N SER A 104 12.73 0.87 -14.01
CA SER A 104 11.84 1.70 -13.18
C SER A 104 10.94 0.83 -12.29
N ILE A 105 10.51 -0.34 -12.76
CA ILE A 105 9.54 -1.20 -12.04
C ILE A 105 10.15 -1.69 -10.71
N SER A 106 11.44 -1.97 -10.71
CA SER A 106 12.21 -2.44 -9.55
C SER A 106 12.76 -1.28 -8.69
N THR A 107 12.62 -0.04 -9.14
CA THR A 107 13.16 1.13 -8.44
C THR A 107 12.22 1.52 -7.31
N ILE A 108 12.73 1.54 -6.09
CA ILE A 108 12.07 2.13 -4.93
C ILE A 108 12.59 3.55 -4.76
N ARG A 109 11.68 4.49 -4.51
CA ARG A 109 12.02 5.89 -4.27
C ARG A 109 11.77 6.26 -2.80
N ASP A 110 12.22 7.45 -2.44
CA ASP A 110 12.09 8.01 -1.10
C ASP A 110 11.43 9.39 -1.22
N GLN A 111 10.25 9.52 -0.63
CA GLN A 111 9.51 10.79 -0.59
C GLN A 111 10.08 11.77 0.44
N GLY A 112 11.00 11.31 1.31
CA GLY A 112 11.53 12.08 2.42
C GLY A 112 10.46 12.47 3.44
N ASN A 113 10.73 13.54 4.20
CA ASN A 113 9.77 14.08 5.17
C ASN A 113 8.75 15.02 4.51
N CYS A 114 8.00 14.51 3.54
CA CYS A 114 7.03 15.24 2.73
C CYS A 114 5.84 14.33 2.44
N GLY A 115 4.61 14.84 2.52
CA GLY A 115 3.39 14.11 2.15
C GLY A 115 3.17 14.03 0.65
N SER A 116 4.19 13.62 -0.10
CA SER A 116 4.18 13.58 -1.57
C SER A 116 3.92 12.18 -2.14
N CYS A 117 3.52 11.21 -1.32
CA CYS A 117 3.23 9.84 -1.76
C CYS A 117 2.27 9.79 -2.97
N TRP A 118 1.28 10.70 -3.03
CA TRP A 118 0.35 10.83 -4.15
C TRP A 118 1.06 11.13 -5.48
N ALA A 119 2.09 11.97 -5.45
CA ALA A 119 2.91 12.28 -6.61
C ALA A 119 3.84 11.10 -6.94
N PHE A 120 4.45 10.48 -5.93
CA PHE A 120 5.36 9.35 -6.10
C PHE A 120 4.68 8.13 -6.74
N GLY A 121 3.56 7.66 -6.18
CA GLY A 121 2.80 6.54 -6.74
C GLY A 121 2.37 6.78 -8.19
N ALA A 122 2.01 8.03 -8.52
CA ALA A 122 1.68 8.44 -9.88
C ALA A 122 2.90 8.39 -10.82
N VAL A 123 3.98 9.11 -10.51
CA VAL A 123 5.14 9.22 -11.42
C VAL A 123 5.94 7.93 -11.54
N GLU A 124 5.95 7.09 -10.51
CA GLU A 124 6.53 5.74 -10.60
C GLU A 124 5.75 4.88 -11.59
N SER A 125 4.41 4.86 -11.47
CA SER A 125 3.55 4.13 -12.40
C SER A 125 3.63 4.68 -13.83
N MET A 126 3.77 6.00 -14.00
CA MET A 126 3.97 6.63 -15.31
C MET A 126 5.30 6.20 -15.95
N SER A 127 6.38 6.20 -15.17
CA SER A 127 7.71 5.77 -15.63
C SER A 127 7.68 4.32 -16.10
N ASP A 128 7.05 3.44 -15.33
CA ASP A 128 6.86 2.03 -15.66
C ASP A 128 6.09 1.85 -16.97
N ARG A 129 4.96 2.54 -17.10
CA ARG A 129 4.08 2.42 -18.27
C ARG A 129 4.73 2.96 -19.55
N ILE A 130 5.53 4.02 -19.47
CA ILE A 130 6.29 4.52 -20.62
C ILE A 130 7.32 3.47 -21.07
N CYS A 131 8.01 2.83 -20.13
CA CYS A 131 8.93 1.75 -20.47
C CYS A 131 8.22 0.54 -21.08
N ILE A 132 7.13 0.08 -20.46
CA ILE A 132 6.37 -1.08 -20.93
C ILE A 132 5.80 -0.84 -22.33
N SER A 133 5.17 0.31 -22.56
CA SER A 133 4.55 0.65 -23.85
C SER A 133 5.56 0.81 -24.99
N SER A 134 6.83 1.09 -24.66
CA SER A 134 7.92 1.25 -25.63
C SER A 134 8.82 0.01 -25.76
N ASP A 135 8.44 -1.13 -25.16
CA ASP A 135 9.27 -2.35 -25.07
C ASP A 135 10.71 -2.07 -24.57
N GLY A 136 10.83 -1.15 -23.61
CA GLY A 136 12.12 -0.77 -23.01
C GLY A 136 12.92 0.27 -23.78
N ALA A 137 12.43 0.80 -24.90
CA ALA A 137 13.11 1.83 -25.68
C ALA A 137 13.14 3.19 -24.97
N MET A 138 12.10 3.54 -24.22
CA MET A 138 12.03 4.76 -23.41
C MET A 138 12.01 4.42 -21.92
N GLN A 139 13.00 4.87 -21.15
CA GLN A 139 13.07 4.62 -19.71
C GLN A 139 13.22 5.91 -18.91
N PRO A 140 12.28 6.89 -19.04
CA PRO A 140 12.36 8.11 -18.26
C PRO A 140 12.07 7.82 -16.80
N SER A 141 12.75 8.56 -15.92
CA SER A 141 12.32 8.72 -14.54
C SER A 141 11.49 10.00 -14.47
N ILE A 142 10.16 9.87 -14.44
CA ILE A 142 9.26 11.02 -14.36
C ILE A 142 9.47 11.75 -13.02
N SER A 143 9.50 13.08 -13.10
CA SER A 143 9.85 13.96 -11.99
C SER A 143 8.71 14.05 -10.98
N ALA A 144 8.91 13.46 -9.79
CA ALA A 144 7.99 13.67 -8.66
C ALA A 144 7.97 15.15 -8.25
N GLU A 145 9.13 15.82 -8.30
CA GLU A 145 9.27 17.24 -7.94
C GLU A 145 8.45 18.15 -8.84
N ASP A 146 8.44 17.89 -10.15
CA ASP A 146 7.65 18.67 -11.10
C ASP A 146 6.15 18.51 -10.82
N LEU A 147 5.67 17.27 -10.67
CA LEU A 147 4.26 17.03 -10.32
C LEU A 147 3.88 17.66 -8.97
N LEU A 148 4.78 17.56 -7.99
CA LEU A 148 4.59 18.07 -6.63
C LEU A 148 4.54 19.60 -6.58
N SER A 149 5.40 20.28 -7.32
CA SER A 149 5.61 21.74 -7.23
C SER A 149 4.84 22.54 -8.28
N CYS A 150 4.55 21.95 -9.44
CA CYS A 150 3.89 22.64 -10.55
C CYS A 150 2.39 22.37 -10.65
N CYS A 151 1.86 21.28 -10.06
CA CYS A 151 0.43 20.99 -10.09
C CYS A 151 -0.34 21.65 -8.94
N TRP A 152 -0.75 22.89 -9.15
CA TRP A 152 -1.49 23.69 -8.15
C TRP A 152 -2.87 23.14 -7.78
N SER A 153 -3.45 22.27 -8.61
CA SER A 153 -4.77 21.67 -8.38
C SER A 153 -4.72 20.21 -7.91
N CYS A 154 -3.55 19.58 -7.87
CA CYS A 154 -3.41 18.16 -7.50
C CYS A 154 -3.44 17.95 -5.98
N GLY A 155 -3.21 19.01 -5.20
CA GLY A 155 -3.17 18.96 -3.75
C GLY A 155 -2.40 20.13 -3.15
N MET A 156 -1.99 19.98 -1.89
CA MET A 156 -1.25 21.00 -1.13
C MET A 156 0.27 20.73 -1.11
N GLY A 157 0.83 20.19 -2.19
CA GLY A 157 2.24 19.82 -2.28
C GLY A 157 2.62 18.77 -1.21
N CYS A 158 3.62 19.10 -0.38
CA CYS A 158 4.01 18.27 0.77
C CYS A 158 3.01 18.29 1.93
N ASN A 159 2.06 19.23 1.92
CA ASN A 159 1.16 19.49 3.04
C ASN A 159 -0.20 18.82 2.84
N GLY A 160 -0.22 17.62 2.28
CA GLY A 160 -1.39 16.72 2.27
C GLY A 160 -1.77 16.22 3.67
N VAL A 161 -1.81 17.11 4.66
CA VAL A 161 -1.88 16.75 6.07
C VAL A 161 -3.32 16.43 6.46
N TYR A 162 -3.55 15.15 6.69
CA TYR A 162 -4.66 14.67 7.51
C TYR A 162 -4.50 15.15 8.97
N GLN A 163 -5.55 15.76 9.54
CA GLN A 163 -5.62 16.03 10.98
C GLN A 163 -6.56 15.04 11.66
N HIS A 164 -5.97 14.13 12.44
CA HIS A 164 -6.72 13.39 13.45
C HIS A 164 -6.03 13.46 14.81
N GLU A 165 -6.84 13.79 15.81
CA GLU A 165 -6.41 14.33 17.10
C GLU A 165 -6.18 13.23 18.17
N THR A 166 -6.70 11.99 18.03
CA THR A 166 -6.32 10.86 18.92
C THR A 166 -6.22 9.51 18.16
N GLY A 167 -5.93 8.37 18.80
CA GLY A 167 -5.52 7.13 18.10
C GLY A 167 -6.52 6.56 17.07
N GLY A 168 -6.00 5.95 16.01
CA GLY A 168 -6.77 5.47 14.85
C GLY A 168 -5.95 5.62 13.56
N GLU A 169 -6.61 5.44 12.42
CA GLU A 169 -6.05 5.59 11.05
C GLU A 169 -5.07 6.78 10.95
N LEU A 170 -3.89 6.54 10.37
CA LEU A 170 -2.82 7.56 10.31
C LEU A 170 -3.01 8.58 9.17
N GLY A 171 -3.90 8.27 8.22
CA GLY A 171 -4.14 9.03 7.00
C GLY A 171 -4.04 8.14 5.77
N GLY A 172 -4.45 8.66 4.61
CA GLY A 172 -4.33 7.98 3.33
C GLY A 172 -2.88 8.00 2.82
N HIS A 173 -2.44 6.89 2.25
CA HIS A 173 -1.10 6.75 1.67
C HIS A 173 -1.21 6.14 0.27
N ALA A 174 -0.61 6.81 -0.72
CA ALA A 174 -0.62 6.33 -2.09
C ALA A 174 0.59 5.42 -2.33
N ILE A 175 0.34 4.31 -3.02
CA ILE A 175 1.33 3.26 -3.27
C ILE A 175 1.30 2.85 -4.74
N ARG A 176 2.26 2.01 -5.14
CA ARG A 176 2.30 1.40 -6.48
C ARG A 176 2.13 -0.11 -6.38
N ILE A 177 1.01 -0.63 -6.87
CA ILE A 177 0.76 -2.07 -7.01
C ILE A 177 1.46 -2.58 -8.27
N LEU A 178 2.23 -3.66 -8.16
CA LEU A 178 3.02 -4.21 -9.28
C LEU A 178 2.93 -5.73 -9.42
N GLY A 179 2.12 -6.40 -8.60
CA GLY A 179 1.96 -7.84 -8.67
C GLY A 179 0.93 -8.40 -7.70
N TRP A 180 0.73 -9.70 -7.75
CA TRP A 180 -0.12 -10.45 -6.84
C TRP A 180 0.39 -11.89 -6.72
N GLY A 181 -0.12 -12.60 -5.71
CA GLY A 181 0.11 -14.03 -5.57
C GLY A 181 -0.64 -14.57 -4.35
N THR A 182 -0.16 -15.71 -3.85
CA THR A 182 -0.65 -16.36 -2.64
C THR A 182 0.55 -16.83 -1.82
N GLU A 183 0.56 -16.54 -0.51
CA GLU A 183 1.59 -17.00 0.41
C GLU A 183 0.91 -17.67 1.61
N ASN A 184 1.20 -18.96 1.84
CA ASN A 184 0.53 -19.77 2.87
C ASN A 184 -1.01 -19.65 2.81
N ASP A 185 -1.56 -19.92 1.63
CA ASP A 185 -3.00 -19.80 1.31
C ASP A 185 -3.61 -18.40 1.50
N THR A 186 -2.78 -17.39 1.74
CA THR A 186 -3.23 -16.00 1.90
C THR A 186 -2.98 -15.22 0.61
N PRO A 187 -4.02 -14.77 -0.10
CA PRO A 187 -3.86 -13.98 -1.32
C PRO A 187 -3.32 -12.58 -0.98
N TYR A 188 -2.40 -12.07 -1.79
CA TYR A 188 -1.82 -10.74 -1.58
C TYR A 188 -1.69 -9.91 -2.86
N TRP A 189 -1.62 -8.59 -2.67
CA TRP A 189 -1.04 -7.62 -3.60
C TRP A 189 0.44 -7.40 -3.26
N LEU A 190 1.31 -7.38 -4.27
CA LEU A 190 2.71 -6.97 -4.16
C LEU A 190 2.81 -5.47 -4.45
N VAL A 191 3.34 -4.73 -3.48
CA VAL A 191 3.29 -3.27 -3.48
C VAL A 191 4.68 -2.70 -3.24
N ALA A 192 5.06 -1.68 -4.02
CA ALA A 192 6.22 -0.84 -3.77
C ALA A 192 5.79 0.38 -2.94
N ASN A 193 6.55 0.67 -1.89
CA ASN A 193 6.39 1.84 -1.05
C ASN A 193 7.35 2.98 -1.48
N SER A 194 7.12 4.18 -0.97
CA SER A 194 7.90 5.40 -1.24
C SER A 194 8.74 5.84 -0.03
N TRP A 195 9.11 4.91 0.86
CA TRP A 195 9.87 5.16 2.09
C TRP A 195 11.26 4.52 2.07
N ASN A 196 11.91 4.49 0.89
CA ASN A 196 13.25 3.95 0.68
C ASN A 196 13.36 2.42 0.85
N ASN A 197 14.53 1.87 0.53
CA ASN A 197 14.81 0.43 0.48
C ASN A 197 15.13 -0.18 1.86
N ASP A 198 15.35 0.63 2.90
CA ASP A 198 15.60 0.15 4.25
C ASP A 198 14.30 -0.15 5.03
N TRP A 199 13.14 0.25 4.49
CA TRP A 199 11.84 -0.06 5.04
C TRP A 199 11.28 -1.39 4.49
N GLY A 200 10.66 -2.20 5.36
CA GLY A 200 9.95 -3.42 4.96
C GLY A 200 10.84 -4.45 4.26
N ALA A 201 10.30 -5.10 3.22
CA ALA A 201 11.05 -6.08 2.42
C ALA A 201 11.77 -5.38 1.26
N SER A 202 12.84 -4.64 1.56
CA SER A 202 13.60 -3.85 0.58
C SER A 202 12.75 -2.80 -0.14
N GLY A 203 11.92 -2.07 0.61
CA GLY A 203 10.97 -1.06 0.10
C GLY A 203 9.63 -1.63 -0.37
N TYR A 204 9.46 -2.96 -0.37
CA TYR A 204 8.22 -3.62 -0.74
C TYR A 204 7.45 -4.11 0.48
N PHE A 205 6.14 -4.32 0.29
CA PHE A 205 5.31 -5.06 1.22
C PHE A 205 4.23 -5.85 0.47
N LYS A 206 3.59 -6.75 1.22
CA LYS A 206 2.41 -7.50 0.78
C LYS A 206 1.22 -7.12 1.66
N ILE A 207 0.05 -7.04 1.05
CA ILE A 207 -1.21 -6.72 1.74
C ILE A 207 -2.31 -7.64 1.22
N LEU A 208 -3.26 -7.98 2.09
CA LEU A 208 -4.35 -8.91 1.80
C LEU A 208 -5.15 -8.45 0.56
N ARG A 209 -5.35 -9.38 -0.37
CA ARG A 209 -6.09 -9.17 -1.62
C ARG A 209 -7.46 -9.84 -1.56
N GLY A 210 -8.45 -9.23 -2.20
CA GLY A 210 -9.81 -9.76 -2.37
C GLY A 210 -10.76 -9.45 -1.21
N GLN A 211 -10.36 -8.58 -0.29
CA GLN A 211 -11.19 -8.13 0.84
C GLN A 211 -11.20 -6.59 0.96
N ASP A 212 -10.66 -5.87 -0.01
CA ASP A 212 -10.46 -4.42 0.06
C ASP A 212 -9.79 -3.97 1.37
N GLU A 213 -8.77 -4.72 1.81
CA GLU A 213 -8.07 -4.47 3.07
C GLU A 213 -7.53 -3.03 3.09
N CYS A 214 -7.95 -2.25 4.08
CA CYS A 214 -7.65 -0.82 4.19
C CYS A 214 -8.03 0.04 2.96
N GLY A 215 -9.01 -0.39 2.16
CA GLY A 215 -9.47 0.35 0.99
C GLY A 215 -8.54 0.30 -0.22
N ILE A 216 -7.58 -0.65 -0.25
CA ILE A 216 -6.57 -0.72 -1.33
C ILE A 216 -7.16 -1.00 -2.71
N GLU A 217 -8.32 -1.65 -2.79
CA GLU A 217 -9.02 -1.98 -4.04
C GLU A 217 -10.05 -0.91 -4.43
N SER A 218 -10.34 0.03 -3.53
CA SER A 218 -11.32 1.11 -3.71
C SER A 218 -10.81 2.30 -4.54
N SER A 219 -9.50 2.56 -4.59
CA SER A 219 -8.95 3.79 -5.21
C SER A 219 -7.77 3.53 -6.15
N ILE A 220 -8.02 2.77 -7.22
CA ILE A 220 -7.01 2.46 -8.25
C ILE A 220 -7.11 3.46 -9.41
N ALA A 221 -5.99 4.13 -9.73
CA ALA A 221 -5.88 5.03 -10.86
C ALA A 221 -4.78 4.57 -11.84
N ALA A 222 -5.03 4.78 -13.14
CA ALA A 222 -4.12 4.40 -14.21
C ALA A 222 -4.30 5.30 -15.44
N GLY A 223 -3.25 5.40 -16.26
CA GLY A 223 -3.28 6.08 -17.55
C GLY A 223 -2.47 5.32 -18.60
N LEU A 224 -2.68 5.63 -19.88
CA LEU A 224 -1.82 5.14 -20.96
C LEU A 224 -0.91 6.29 -21.43
N PRO A 225 0.39 6.05 -21.62
CA PRO A 225 1.26 7.05 -22.24
C PRO A 225 0.83 7.30 -23.69
N LYS A 226 1.11 8.51 -24.20
CA LYS A 226 0.85 8.89 -25.60
C LYS A 226 1.98 8.46 -26.51
#